data_AF-A0A1R1I3Y1-F1
#
_entry.id   AF-A0A1R1I3Y1-F1
#
_cell.length_a   1.000
_cell.length_b   1.000
_cell.length_c   1.000
_cell.angle_alpha   90.00
_cell.angle_beta   90.00
_cell.angle_gamma   90.00
#
_symmetry.space_group_name_H-M   'P 1'
#
loop_
_entity.id
_entity.type
_entity.pdbx_description
1 polymer ?
#
loop_
_entity_poly.entity_id
_entity_poly.type
_entity_poly.pdbx_seq_one_letter_code
_entity_poly.pdbx_strand_id
1 'polypeptide(L)'
;MNATGYIDDLTLELRLLDVPGDRIGEILAEVESHVAETGEDPVEAFGPVKAYAAERASATGVAVADQSAPFLMRLFRGQVLFALAGFGYTAVAGWFLVSGVLALFSDGTELPFGMPVWASLTLGVVLLAAWGGWFLRLSKKDRIIDPRTGTEVQWDAKGRRRRG
;
A
#
# COMPACT_ATOMS: atom_id res chain seq x y z
N MET A 1 -13.33 -3.23 27.33
CA MET A 1 -13.45 -2.37 26.12
C MET A 1 -14.44 -3.07 25.20
N ASN A 2 -15.48 -2.39 24.71
CA ASN A 2 -16.53 -3.10 23.95
C ASN A 2 -15.97 -3.69 22.64
N ALA A 3 -16.50 -4.85 22.23
CA ALA A 3 -16.01 -5.61 21.08
C ALA A 3 -15.84 -4.80 19.79
N THR A 4 -16.78 -3.90 19.51
CA THR A 4 -16.70 -3.05 18.30
C THR A 4 -15.51 -2.09 18.34
N GLY A 5 -15.23 -1.49 19.50
CA GLY A 5 -14.06 -0.60 19.65
C GLY A 5 -12.75 -1.37 19.53
N TYR A 6 -12.70 -2.61 20.04
CA TYR A 6 -11.55 -3.48 19.88
C TYR A 6 -11.28 -3.84 18.42
N ILE A 7 -12.32 -4.18 17.66
CA ILE A 7 -12.22 -4.50 16.23
C ILE A 7 -11.76 -3.28 15.42
N ASP A 8 -12.32 -2.10 15.68
CA ASP A 8 -11.96 -0.87 14.96
C ASP A 8 -10.48 -0.51 15.21
N ASP A 9 -10.04 -0.53 16.48
CA ASP A 9 -8.65 -0.25 16.84
C ASP A 9 -7.69 -1.32 16.30
N LEU A 10 -8.09 -2.60 16.34
CA LEU A 10 -7.31 -3.71 15.80
C LEU A 10 -7.13 -3.58 14.28
N THR A 11 -8.19 -3.19 13.57
CA THR A 11 -8.13 -2.94 12.13
C THR A 11 -7.10 -1.85 11.82
N LEU A 12 -7.11 -0.76 12.59
CA LEU A 12 -6.18 0.35 12.41
C LEU A 12 -4.73 -0.11 12.65
N GLU A 13 -4.46 -0.81 13.75
CA GLU A 13 -3.12 -1.29 14.09
C GLU A 13 -2.59 -2.30 13.06
N LEU A 14 -3.43 -3.22 12.57
CA LEU A 14 -3.02 -4.16 11.52
C LEU A 14 -2.71 -3.45 10.18
N ARG A 15 -3.47 -2.41 9.83
CA ARG A 15 -3.15 -1.56 8.66
C ARG A 15 -1.85 -0.79 8.83
N LEU A 16 -1.56 -0.28 10.03
CA LEU A 16 -0.29 0.39 10.35
C LEU A 16 0.92 -0.57 10.31
N LEU A 17 0.65 -1.87 10.40
CA LEU A 17 1.64 -2.94 10.26
C LEU A 17 1.71 -3.50 8.83
N ASP A 18 0.99 -2.89 7.87
CA ASP A 18 0.97 -3.29 6.45
C ASP A 18 0.53 -4.75 6.24
N VAL A 19 -0.40 -5.22 7.09
CA VAL A 19 -0.98 -6.56 6.95
C VAL A 19 -1.97 -6.57 5.77
N PRO A 20 -1.91 -7.58 4.87
CA PRO A 20 -2.84 -7.72 3.75
C PRO A 20 -4.31 -7.72 4.17
N GLY A 21 -5.17 -7.12 3.34
CA GLY A 21 -6.59 -6.87 3.65
C GLY A 21 -7.43 -8.13 3.87
N ASP A 22 -7.14 -9.19 3.12
CA ASP A 22 -7.70 -10.53 3.31
C ASP A 22 -7.33 -11.11 4.68
N ARG A 23 -6.06 -10.99 5.07
CA ARG A 23 -5.57 -11.47 6.37
C ARG A 23 -6.13 -10.67 7.52
N ILE A 24 -6.32 -9.36 7.36
CA ILE A 24 -7.05 -8.54 8.32
C ILE A 24 -8.47 -9.09 8.51
N GLY A 25 -9.18 -9.39 7.41
CA GLY A 25 -10.52 -9.97 7.46
C GLY A 25 -10.59 -11.26 8.26
N GLU A 26 -9.63 -12.16 8.08
CA GLU A 26 -9.53 -13.42 8.83
C GLU A 26 -9.33 -13.20 10.33
N ILE A 27 -8.42 -12.30 10.71
CA ILE A 27 -8.14 -11.99 12.13
C ILE A 27 -9.36 -11.36 12.80
N LEU A 28 -10.01 -10.40 12.12
CA LEU A 28 -11.21 -9.76 12.66
C LEU A 28 -12.36 -10.76 12.82
N ALA A 29 -12.54 -11.64 11.84
CA ALA A 29 -13.53 -12.70 11.92
C ALA A 29 -13.27 -13.59 13.15
N GLU A 30 -12.04 -14.05 13.38
CA GLU A 30 -11.67 -14.87 14.54
C GLU A 30 -12.10 -14.23 15.87
N VAL A 31 -11.72 -12.96 16.08
CA VAL A 31 -12.09 -12.20 17.30
C VAL A 31 -13.60 -12.06 17.41
N GLU A 32 -14.30 -11.74 16.31
CA GLU A 32 -15.77 -11.63 16.32
C GLU A 32 -16.47 -12.96 16.64
N SER A 33 -15.96 -14.11 16.16
CA SER A 33 -16.52 -15.43 16.52
C SER A 33 -16.40 -15.64 18.00
N HIS A 34 -15.18 -15.44 18.51
CA HIS A 34 -14.87 -15.80 19.87
C HIS A 34 -15.70 -14.98 20.85
N VAL A 35 -15.76 -13.66 20.65
CA VAL A 35 -16.58 -12.79 21.50
C VAL A 35 -18.08 -13.10 21.35
N ALA A 36 -18.55 -13.48 20.16
CA ALA A 36 -19.94 -13.88 19.97
C ALA A 36 -20.27 -15.23 20.66
N GLU A 37 -19.31 -16.15 20.73
CA GLU A 37 -19.48 -17.48 21.32
C GLU A 37 -19.30 -17.48 22.85
N THR A 38 -18.32 -16.73 23.36
CA THR A 38 -17.97 -16.72 24.79
C THR A 38 -18.59 -15.57 25.55
N GLY A 39 -18.86 -14.45 24.89
CA GLY A 39 -19.29 -13.20 25.53
C GLY A 39 -18.23 -12.53 26.39
N GLU A 40 -16.97 -12.99 26.33
CA GLU A 40 -15.86 -12.48 27.13
C GLU A 40 -15.37 -11.11 26.62
N ASP A 41 -14.74 -10.31 27.49
CA ASP A 41 -14.13 -9.05 27.06
C ASP A 41 -12.91 -9.37 26.15
N PRO A 42 -12.85 -8.78 24.95
CA PRO A 42 -11.77 -9.11 24.00
C PRO A 42 -10.39 -8.71 24.50
N VAL A 43 -10.27 -7.75 25.43
CA VAL A 43 -8.96 -7.42 26.03
C VAL A 43 -8.54 -8.49 27.03
N GLU A 44 -9.48 -9.16 27.69
CA GLU A 44 -9.18 -10.29 28.56
C GLU A 44 -8.81 -11.55 27.75
N ALA A 45 -9.57 -11.83 26.68
CA ALA A 45 -9.36 -13.01 25.84
C ALA A 45 -8.12 -12.90 24.93
N PHE A 46 -7.89 -11.74 24.31
CA PHE A 46 -6.85 -11.55 23.29
C PHE A 46 -5.72 -10.61 23.74
N GLY A 47 -5.86 -9.97 24.90
CA GLY A 47 -4.90 -8.99 25.38
C GLY A 47 -5.02 -7.62 24.71
N PRO A 48 -4.06 -6.71 24.97
CA PRO A 48 -4.05 -5.37 24.40
C PRO A 48 -3.95 -5.38 22.87
N VAL A 49 -4.78 -4.58 22.21
CA VAL A 49 -4.89 -4.50 20.73
C VAL A 49 -3.53 -4.45 20.04
N LYS A 50 -2.64 -3.55 20.49
CA LYS A 50 -1.31 -3.36 19.89
C LYS A 50 -0.43 -4.61 19.98
N ALA A 51 -0.47 -5.31 21.12
CA ALA A 51 0.32 -6.51 21.33
C ALA A 51 -0.18 -7.64 20.43
N TYR A 52 -1.51 -7.82 20.39
CA TYR A 52 -2.14 -8.83 19.55
C TYR A 52 -1.92 -8.56 18.05
N ALA A 53 -2.05 -7.31 17.60
CA ALA A 53 -1.78 -6.91 16.22
C ALA A 53 -0.32 -7.17 15.82
N ALA A 54 0.63 -6.84 16.70
CA ALA A 54 2.06 -7.07 16.45
C ALA A 54 2.38 -8.58 16.33
N GLU A 55 1.80 -9.39 17.21
CA GLU A 55 1.92 -10.85 17.15
C GLU A 55 1.40 -11.40 15.82
N ARG A 56 0.18 -11.02 15.42
CA ARG A 56 -0.43 -11.49 14.17
C ARG A 56 0.30 -11.00 12.92
N ALA A 57 0.80 -9.76 12.93
CA ALA A 57 1.62 -9.24 11.83
C ALA A 57 2.92 -10.04 11.66
N SER A 58 3.58 -10.37 12.78
CA SER A 58 4.81 -11.18 12.75
C SER A 58 4.59 -12.58 12.17
N ALA A 59 3.46 -13.20 12.50
CA ALA A 59 3.07 -14.52 11.99
C ALA A 59 2.76 -14.52 10.48
N THR A 60 2.43 -13.37 9.89
CA THR A 60 2.09 -13.23 8.47
C THR A 60 3.36 -13.14 7.59
N GLY A 61 4.56 -13.19 8.19
CA GLY A 61 5.82 -13.05 7.44
C GLY A 61 6.11 -11.62 6.97
N VAL A 62 5.26 -10.66 7.36
CA VAL A 62 5.59 -9.24 7.32
C VAL A 62 6.65 -9.06 8.40
N ALA A 63 7.91 -9.15 7.97
CA ALA A 63 9.06 -9.06 8.85
C ALA A 63 8.88 -7.83 9.75
N VAL A 64 8.68 -8.08 11.05
CA VAL A 64 8.73 -7.04 12.08
C VAL A 64 10.15 -6.52 12.03
N ALA A 65 10.34 -5.52 11.18
CA ALA A 65 11.57 -4.79 11.06
C ALA A 65 11.85 -4.21 12.44
N ASP A 66 12.93 -4.71 13.03
CA ASP A 66 13.70 -4.14 14.12
C ASP A 66 13.00 -2.98 14.85
N GLN A 67 12.45 -3.28 16.03
CA GLN A 67 11.70 -2.34 16.88
C GLN A 67 12.52 -1.08 17.27
N SER A 68 13.81 -1.03 16.92
CA SER A 68 14.70 0.11 17.12
C SER A 68 14.68 1.15 15.97
N ALA A 69 14.02 0.88 14.85
CA ALA A 69 13.94 1.84 13.74
C ALA A 69 12.91 2.96 14.01
N PRO A 70 13.25 4.24 13.75
CA PRO A 70 12.33 5.35 13.97
C PRO A 70 11.05 5.22 13.12
N PHE A 71 9.89 5.49 13.73
CA PHE A 71 8.54 5.33 13.16
C PHE A 71 8.37 5.84 11.72
N LEU A 72 8.96 7.00 11.41
CA LEU A 72 8.99 7.59 10.06
C LEU A 72 9.65 6.66 9.03
N MET A 73 10.77 6.02 9.39
CA MET A 73 11.53 5.13 8.50
C MET A 73 10.76 3.84 8.16
N ARG A 74 9.89 3.37 9.07
CA ARG A 74 9.02 2.21 8.86
C ARG A 74 7.91 2.51 7.86
N LEU A 75 7.30 3.68 7.97
CA LEU A 75 6.24 4.15 7.06
C LEU A 75 6.74 4.29 5.61
N PHE A 76 8.03 4.61 5.44
CA PHE A 76 8.62 4.98 4.16
C PHE A 76 9.54 3.93 3.53
N ARG A 77 9.73 2.76 4.17
CA ARG A 77 10.79 1.80 3.81
C ARG A 77 10.61 1.15 2.44
N GLY A 78 9.39 1.09 1.92
CA GLY A 78 9.09 0.70 0.53
C GLY A 78 8.84 1.91 -0.38
N GLN A 79 8.10 2.91 0.12
CA GLN A 79 7.62 4.03 -0.71
C GLN A 79 8.69 5.08 -1.04
N VAL A 80 9.69 5.34 -0.20
CA VAL A 80 10.72 6.37 -0.51
C VAL A 80 11.73 5.86 -1.53
N LEU A 81 12.14 4.60 -1.45
CA LEU A 81 12.95 3.98 -2.51
C LEU A 81 12.17 3.93 -3.83
N PHE A 82 10.88 3.61 -3.79
CA PHE A 82 10.00 3.66 -4.96
C PHE A 82 9.80 5.09 -5.49
N ALA A 83 9.66 6.07 -4.61
CA ALA A 83 9.50 7.47 -4.95
C ALA A 83 10.79 8.05 -5.51
N LEU A 84 11.96 7.71 -4.98
CA LEU A 84 13.27 8.12 -5.50
C LEU A 84 13.60 7.45 -6.83
N ALA A 85 13.39 6.13 -6.94
CA ALA A 85 13.57 5.40 -8.20
C ALA A 85 12.61 5.91 -9.27
N GLY A 86 11.36 6.17 -8.87
CA GLY A 86 10.39 6.86 -9.69
C GLY A 86 10.88 8.25 -10.11
N PHE A 87 11.26 9.09 -9.16
CA PHE A 87 11.71 10.46 -9.45
C PHE A 87 12.84 10.49 -10.48
N GLY A 88 13.84 9.61 -10.32
CA GLY A 88 14.90 9.42 -11.30
C GLY A 88 14.39 8.99 -12.67
N TYR A 89 13.44 8.05 -12.71
CA TYR A 89 12.80 7.62 -13.96
C TYR A 89 12.00 8.74 -14.66
N THR A 90 11.26 9.57 -13.91
CA THR A 90 10.53 10.72 -14.48
C THR A 90 11.49 11.78 -14.99
N ALA A 91 12.60 12.00 -14.29
CA ALA A 91 13.61 12.94 -14.72
C ALA A 91 14.25 12.51 -16.04
N VAL A 92 14.57 11.21 -16.19
CA VAL A 92 15.10 10.66 -17.44
C VAL A 92 14.07 10.70 -18.57
N ALA A 93 12.83 10.25 -18.33
CA ALA A 93 11.76 10.31 -19.33
C ALA A 93 11.44 11.75 -19.76
N GLY A 94 11.39 12.68 -18.81
CA GLY A 94 11.21 14.11 -19.05
C GLY A 94 12.36 14.71 -19.85
N TRP A 95 13.61 14.34 -19.54
CA TRP A 95 14.78 14.77 -20.30
C TRP A 95 14.72 14.34 -21.77
N PHE A 96 14.28 13.11 -22.05
CA PHE A 96 14.08 12.62 -23.42
C PHE A 96 12.94 13.34 -24.17
N LEU A 97 11.84 13.66 -23.49
CA LEU A 97 10.74 14.44 -24.08
C LEU A 97 11.15 15.87 -24.40
N VAL A 98 11.80 16.57 -23.46
CA VAL A 98 12.28 17.95 -23.66
C VAL A 98 13.32 18.00 -24.78
N SER A 99 14.26 17.05 -24.80
CA SER A 99 15.26 16.96 -25.87
C SER A 99 14.61 16.71 -27.24
N GLY A 100 13.65 15.78 -27.32
CA GLY A 100 12.91 15.48 -28.55
C GLY A 100 12.09 16.65 -29.08
N VAL A 101 11.45 17.40 -28.18
CA VAL A 101 10.66 18.60 -28.54
C VAL A 101 11.58 19.73 -29.02
N LEU A 102 12.69 20.00 -28.33
CA LEU A 102 13.64 21.04 -28.75
C LEU A 102 14.29 20.72 -30.10
N ALA A 103 14.58 19.45 -30.37
CA ALA A 103 15.06 19.00 -31.67
C ALA A 103 14.04 19.18 -32.81
N LEU A 104 12.76 19.35 -32.51
CA LEU A 104 11.74 19.71 -33.51
C LEU A 104 11.83 21.18 -33.92
N PHE A 105 12.42 22.04 -33.08
CA PHE A 105 12.56 23.49 -33.29
C PHE A 105 13.94 23.91 -33.81
N SER A 106 14.96 23.07 -33.64
CA SER A 106 16.26 23.21 -34.31
C SER A 106 16.30 22.32 -35.54
N ASP A 107 16.80 22.78 -36.69
CA ASP A 107 16.98 21.97 -37.92
C ASP A 107 17.96 20.76 -37.77
N GLY A 108 18.32 20.38 -36.54
CA GLY A 108 19.17 19.25 -36.22
C GLY A 108 18.35 17.95 -36.09
N THR A 109 18.57 17.03 -37.02
CA THR A 109 17.98 15.67 -37.00
C THR A 109 18.59 14.73 -35.96
N GLU A 110 19.59 15.18 -35.20
CA GLU A 110 20.39 14.35 -34.30
C GLU A 110 20.23 14.76 -32.82
N LEU A 111 19.75 13.83 -32.01
CA LEU A 111 19.61 13.94 -30.55
C LEU A 111 20.87 13.43 -29.82
N PRO A 112 20.96 13.58 -28.47
CA PRO A 112 21.94 12.85 -27.69
C PRO A 112 21.94 11.35 -28.04
N PHE A 113 23.12 10.79 -28.30
CA PHE A 113 23.37 9.42 -28.80
C PHE A 113 23.01 9.15 -30.28
N GLY A 114 22.79 10.16 -31.12
CA GLY A 114 22.61 9.99 -32.57
C GLY A 114 21.29 9.31 -32.96
N MET A 115 20.31 9.30 -32.06
CA MET A 115 19.00 8.68 -32.30
C MET A 115 18.07 9.63 -33.07
N PRO A 116 17.21 9.10 -33.96
CA PRO A 116 16.19 9.90 -34.63
C PRO A 116 15.07 10.33 -33.67
N VAL A 117 14.48 11.49 -33.91
CA VAL A 117 13.52 12.18 -33.01
C VAL A 117 12.30 11.34 -32.62
N TRP A 118 11.81 10.50 -33.52
CA TRP A 118 10.68 9.63 -33.23
C TRP A 118 11.04 8.51 -32.23
N ALA A 119 12.30 8.05 -32.22
CA ALA A 119 12.77 6.98 -31.35
C ALA A 119 12.87 7.46 -29.88
N SER A 120 13.29 8.70 -29.64
CA SER A 120 13.31 9.28 -28.30
C SER A 120 11.91 9.53 -27.74
N LEU A 121 10.98 10.02 -28.58
CA LEU A 121 9.59 10.26 -28.18
C LEU A 121 8.87 8.95 -27.84
N THR A 122 9.03 7.93 -28.68
CA THR A 122 8.44 6.60 -28.43
C THR A 122 9.03 5.96 -27.18
N LEU A 123 10.34 6.05 -26.97
CA LEU A 123 11.01 5.55 -25.76
C LEU A 123 10.48 6.25 -24.49
N GLY A 124 10.37 7.58 -24.51
CA GLY A 124 9.83 8.35 -23.38
C GLY A 124 8.38 7.97 -23.04
N VAL A 125 7.51 7.82 -24.05
CA VAL A 125 6.11 7.43 -23.87
C VAL A 125 5.99 5.99 -23.35
N VAL A 126 6.75 5.05 -23.92
CA VAL A 126 6.75 3.64 -23.46
C VAL A 126 7.21 3.54 -22.02
N LEU A 127 8.25 4.28 -21.65
CA LEU A 127 8.72 4.33 -20.28
C LEU A 127 7.64 4.88 -19.33
N LEU A 128 7.01 6.01 -19.66
CA LEU A 128 5.93 6.57 -18.83
C LEU A 128 4.72 5.63 -18.72
N ALA A 129 4.33 4.97 -19.81
CA ALA A 129 3.22 4.03 -19.81
C ALA A 129 3.54 2.77 -18.97
N ALA A 130 4.75 2.24 -19.08
CA ALA A 130 5.20 1.09 -18.28
C ALA A 130 5.19 1.41 -16.79
N TRP A 131 5.66 2.59 -16.41
CA TRP A 131 5.62 3.01 -15.01
C TRP A 131 4.19 3.32 -14.53
N GLY A 132 3.38 4.03 -15.31
CA GLY A 132 1.98 4.27 -14.98
C GLY A 132 1.21 2.97 -14.76
N GLY A 133 1.38 1.98 -15.65
CA GLY A 133 0.77 0.66 -15.51
C GLY A 133 1.24 -0.10 -14.27
N TRP A 134 2.55 -0.07 -13.98
CA TRP A 134 3.11 -0.69 -12.78
C TRP A 134 2.62 -0.01 -11.50
N PHE A 135 2.57 1.32 -11.48
CA PHE A 135 2.10 2.11 -10.35
C PHE A 135 0.62 1.86 -10.05
N LEU A 136 -0.22 1.78 -11.10
CA LEU A 136 -1.63 1.40 -10.97
C LEU A 136 -1.81 -0.03 -10.45
N ARG A 137 -0.92 -0.95 -10.84
CA ARG A 137 -0.93 -2.34 -10.35
C ARG A 137 -0.60 -2.43 -8.87
N LEU A 138 0.38 -1.65 -8.40
CA LEU A 138 0.73 -1.56 -6.97
C LEU A 138 -0.31 -0.78 -6.15
N SER A 139 -0.99 0.18 -6.77
CA SER A 139 -2.05 0.97 -6.13
C SER A 139 -3.40 0.26 -6.07
N LYS A 140 -3.50 -1.02 -6.43
CA LYS A 140 -4.73 -1.79 -6.21
C LYS A 140 -5.02 -1.79 -4.71
N LYS A 141 -5.99 -0.94 -4.32
CA LYS A 141 -6.45 -0.77 -2.94
C LYS A 141 -6.74 -2.13 -2.35
N ASP A 142 -5.99 -2.48 -1.32
CA ASP A 142 -6.21 -3.73 -0.61
C ASP A 142 -7.50 -3.62 0.21
N ARG A 143 -8.54 -4.31 -0.28
CA ARG A 143 -9.89 -4.26 0.30
C ARG A 143 -9.96 -5.31 1.38
N ILE A 144 -10.50 -4.95 2.55
CA ILE A 144 -10.74 -5.93 3.61
C ILE A 144 -12.00 -6.70 3.24
N ILE A 145 -11.83 -7.98 2.92
CA ILE A 145 -12.91 -8.90 2.60
C ILE A 145 -13.17 -9.77 3.82
N ASP A 146 -14.42 -9.82 4.28
CA ASP A 146 -14.81 -10.73 5.36
C ASP A 146 -14.92 -12.16 4.79
N PRO A 147 -14.15 -13.14 5.31
CA PRO A 147 -14.15 -14.51 4.78
C PRO A 147 -15.47 -15.26 5.02
N ARG A 148 -16.30 -14.82 5.98
CA ARG A 148 -17.57 -15.49 6.29
C ARG A 148 -18.68 -15.15 5.31
N THR A 149 -18.72 -13.90 4.87
CA THR A 149 -19.79 -13.38 4.03
C THR A 149 -19.33 -13.14 2.60
N GLY A 150 -18.02 -13.10 2.35
CA GLY A 150 -17.45 -12.72 1.05
C GLY A 150 -17.68 -11.25 0.69
N THR A 151 -18.21 -10.44 1.62
CA THR A 151 -18.53 -9.04 1.39
C THR A 151 -17.40 -8.13 1.86
N GLU A 152 -17.18 -7.03 1.13
CA GLU A 152 -16.26 -5.98 1.54
C GLU A 152 -16.76 -5.30 2.81
N VAL A 153 -15.88 -5.18 3.81
CA VAL A 153 -16.19 -4.45 5.04
C VAL A 153 -16.24 -2.96 4.72
N GLN A 154 -17.44 -2.37 4.81
CA GLN A 154 -17.62 -0.94 4.57
C GLN A 154 -17.32 -0.13 5.82
N TRP A 155 -16.57 0.96 5.64
CA TRP A 155 -16.18 1.89 6.71
C TRP A 155 -16.87 3.24 6.50
N ASP A 156 -17.36 3.86 7.59
CA ASP A 156 -17.87 5.23 7.55
C ASP A 156 -16.72 6.24 7.38
N ALA A 157 -17.05 7.51 7.10
CA ALA A 157 -16.06 8.58 6.95
C ALA A 157 -15.28 8.90 8.25
N LYS A 158 -15.71 8.34 9.40
CA LYS A 158 -15.05 8.43 10.70
C LYS A 158 -14.19 7.20 11.01
N GLY A 159 -14.07 6.25 10.09
CA GLY A 159 -13.29 5.03 10.27
C GLY A 159 -13.96 3.96 11.13
N ARG A 160 -15.29 4.01 11.32
CA ARG A 160 -16.04 2.96 12.02
C ARG A 160 -16.72 2.02 11.05
N ARG A 161 -16.80 0.73 11.40
CA ARG A 161 -17.46 -0.29 10.56
C ARG A 161 -18.95 0.03 10.40
N ARG A 162 -19.43 0.14 9.15
CA ARG A 162 -20.87 0.14 8.85
C ARG A 162 -21.36 -1.30 8.86
N ARG A 163 -22.08 -1.69 9.91
CA ARG A 163 -22.88 -2.93 9.89
C ARG A 163 -24.09 -2.71 8.98
N GLY A 164 -24.14 -3.45 7.88
CA GLY A 164 -25.32 -3.59 7.03
C GLY A 164 -26.31 -4.58 7.63
#